data_AF-A0A7S2VQS8-F1
#
_entry.id   AF-A0A7S2VQS8-F1
#
_cell.length_a   1.000
_cell.length_b   1.000
_cell.length_c   1.000
_cell.angle_alpha   90.00
_cell.angle_beta   90.00
_cell.angle_gamma   90.00
#
_symmetry.space_group_name_H-M   'P 1'
#
loop_
_entity.id
_entity.type
_entity.pdbx_description
1 polymer ?
#
loop_
_entity_poly.entity_id
_entity_poly.type
_entity_poly.pdbx_seq_one_letter_code
_entity_poly.pdbx_strand_id
1 'polypeptide(L)'
;KFNKEPAPPSSRESWQLFQDWIEDERTLPEKKRIEVLSLELFAPSDVSQLEDLANLLEHSRSACAHYLRQMVFASTCYLKDSWTVDRLPGTRSRMMRLSSSSMDLGGDALFAVRVGFTGTPNEVLPRAFGDKYGKNRCAYEPGDDAQIISTLTSSKHVSVEAITAGHEAAASDGSGAVWTVGSILSYVAGRAKSRGWFALIDAGALVTGFTNVQVAQQLMERGLERDGFKGVVYLDEKDRKCVLMADGRAGVPVA
;
A
#
# COMPACT_ATOMS: atom_id res chain seq x y z
N LYS A 1 -25.45 15.50 22.93
CA LYS A 1 -25.43 16.30 21.67
C LYS A 1 -26.85 16.69 21.26
N PHE A 2 -27.85 15.82 21.42
CA PHE A 2 -29.27 16.09 21.17
C PHE A 2 -29.81 17.44 21.72
N ASN A 3 -29.56 17.76 23.01
CA ASN A 3 -30.01 19.03 23.62
C ASN A 3 -29.23 20.28 23.16
N LYS A 4 -28.25 20.13 22.25
CA LYS A 4 -27.42 21.24 21.75
C LYS A 4 -27.75 21.61 20.29
N GLU A 5 -28.68 20.92 19.65
CA GLU A 5 -29.10 21.19 18.26
C GLU A 5 -30.23 22.24 18.25
N PRO A 6 -30.02 23.44 17.65
CA PRO A 6 -31.02 24.50 17.63
C PRO A 6 -32.05 24.24 16.52
N ALA A 7 -33.05 23.40 16.82
CA ALA A 7 -34.19 23.15 15.95
C ALA A 7 -35.35 22.49 16.72
N PRO A 8 -36.60 22.55 16.23
CA PRO A 8 -37.68 21.66 16.65
C PRO A 8 -37.22 20.20 16.60
N PRO A 9 -37.63 19.33 17.55
CA PRO A 9 -37.12 17.96 17.61
C PRO A 9 -37.25 17.16 16.31
N SER A 10 -38.38 17.26 15.62
CA SER A 10 -38.64 16.54 14.35
C SER A 10 -37.78 16.99 13.17
N SER A 11 -37.14 18.17 13.25
CA SER A 11 -36.26 18.70 12.20
C SER A 11 -34.79 18.63 12.58
N ARG A 12 -34.44 17.95 13.68
CA ARG A 12 -33.04 17.70 14.08
C ARG A 12 -32.50 16.50 13.32
N GLU A 13 -31.28 16.61 12.80
CA GLU A 13 -30.61 15.51 12.10
C GLU A 13 -30.48 14.27 12.99
N SER A 14 -30.19 14.46 14.28
CA SER A 14 -30.09 13.36 15.25
C SER A 14 -31.42 12.66 15.50
N TRP A 15 -32.54 13.37 15.41
CA TRP A 15 -33.87 12.80 15.57
C TRP A 15 -34.29 12.04 14.31
N GLN A 16 -34.06 12.61 13.12
CA GLN A 16 -34.36 11.96 11.85
C GLN A 16 -33.57 10.66 11.70
N LEU A 17 -32.27 10.71 11.98
CA LEU A 17 -31.41 9.52 11.94
C LEU A 17 -31.88 8.42 12.91
N PHE A 18 -32.36 8.79 14.10
CA PHE A 18 -32.90 7.84 15.07
C PHE A 18 -34.23 7.23 14.61
N GLN A 19 -35.12 8.03 14.00
CA GLN A 19 -36.35 7.51 13.42
C GLN A 19 -36.08 6.58 12.25
N ASP A 20 -35.15 6.96 11.36
CA ASP A 20 -34.74 6.12 10.22
C ASP A 20 -34.27 4.74 10.71
N TRP A 21 -33.47 4.68 11.78
CA TRP A 21 -33.04 3.40 12.37
C TRP A 21 -34.20 2.58 12.93
N ILE A 22 -35.16 3.21 13.59
CA ILE A 22 -36.33 2.51 14.14
C ILE A 22 -37.23 2.00 13.00
N GLU A 23 -37.47 2.81 11.97
CA GLU A 23 -38.29 2.45 10.83
C GLU A 23 -37.67 1.33 10.01
N ASP A 24 -36.36 1.39 9.74
CA ASP A 24 -35.59 0.34 9.07
C ASP A 24 -35.77 -1.01 9.78
N GLU A 25 -35.61 -1.05 11.10
CA GLU A 25 -35.70 -2.30 11.87
C GLU A 25 -37.15 -2.79 12.07
N ARG A 26 -38.13 -1.89 12.06
CA ARG A 26 -39.57 -2.25 12.16
C ARG A 26 -40.10 -2.95 10.91
N THR A 27 -39.37 -2.92 9.79
CA THR A 27 -39.69 -3.75 8.62
C THR A 27 -39.55 -5.25 8.92
N LEU A 28 -38.79 -5.62 9.96
CA LEU A 28 -38.60 -7.01 10.36
C LEU A 28 -39.74 -7.50 11.28
N PRO A 29 -40.40 -8.64 10.96
CA PRO A 29 -41.55 -9.13 11.72
C PRO A 29 -41.28 -9.36 13.22
N GLU A 30 -40.07 -9.81 13.54
CA GLU A 30 -39.63 -10.13 14.91
C GLU A 30 -39.46 -8.89 15.78
N LYS A 31 -39.12 -7.75 15.17
CA LYS A 31 -38.82 -6.49 15.86
C LYS A 31 -39.99 -5.52 15.95
N LYS A 32 -41.08 -5.80 15.21
CA LYS A 32 -42.30 -4.97 15.19
C LYS A 32 -42.99 -4.85 16.56
N ARG A 33 -42.73 -5.79 17.48
CA ARG A 33 -43.33 -5.85 18.82
C ARG A 33 -42.55 -5.06 19.88
N ILE A 34 -41.34 -4.59 19.57
CA ILE A 34 -40.52 -3.84 20.51
C ILE A 34 -40.94 -2.37 20.44
N GLU A 35 -41.51 -1.87 21.54
CA GLU A 35 -41.92 -0.48 21.67
C GLU A 35 -40.78 0.34 22.27
N VAL A 36 -40.25 1.26 21.47
CA VAL A 36 -39.20 2.18 21.89
C VAL A 36 -39.77 3.59 21.90
N LEU A 37 -39.48 4.32 22.98
CA LEU A 37 -39.88 5.72 23.12
C LEU A 37 -39.15 6.61 22.12
N SER A 38 -39.80 7.71 21.73
CA SER A 38 -39.16 8.76 20.93
C SER A 38 -37.92 9.31 21.64
N LEU A 39 -36.93 9.74 20.87
CA LEU A 39 -35.63 10.21 21.38
C LEU A 39 -35.72 11.34 22.43
N GLU A 40 -36.80 12.12 22.42
CA GLU A 40 -37.09 13.17 23.42
C GLU A 40 -37.54 12.64 24.78
N LEU A 41 -38.25 11.52 24.77
CA LEU A 41 -38.82 10.88 25.96
C LEU A 41 -37.93 9.74 26.47
N PHE A 42 -36.96 9.32 25.66
CA PHE A 42 -36.01 8.29 25.99
C PHE A 42 -35.09 8.76 27.13
N ALA A 43 -35.05 8.00 28.22
CA ALA A 43 -34.20 8.29 29.36
C ALA A 43 -33.01 7.31 29.38
N PRO A 44 -31.77 7.76 29.06
CA PRO A 44 -30.59 6.88 29.05
C PRO A 44 -30.21 6.33 30.43
N SER A 45 -30.80 6.84 31.51
CA SER A 45 -30.62 6.31 32.87
C SER A 45 -31.53 5.13 33.19
N ASP A 46 -32.55 4.86 32.37
CA ASP A 46 -33.46 3.74 32.52
C ASP A 46 -32.92 2.52 31.76
N VAL A 47 -32.55 1.49 32.51
CA VAL A 47 -31.94 0.26 31.96
C VAL A 47 -32.93 -0.51 31.10
N SER A 48 -34.21 -0.54 31.46
CA SER A 48 -35.24 -1.27 30.68
C SER A 48 -35.39 -0.67 29.29
N GLN A 49 -35.43 0.67 29.20
CA GLN A 49 -35.53 1.38 27.92
C GLN A 49 -34.28 1.16 27.06
N LEU A 50 -33.10 1.11 27.68
CA LEU A 50 -31.85 0.80 26.99
C LEU A 50 -31.81 -0.63 26.46
N GLU A 51 -32.30 -1.60 27.21
CA GLU A 51 -32.38 -3.00 26.78
C GLU A 51 -33.32 -3.16 25.58
N ASP A 52 -34.50 -2.53 25.61
CA ASP A 52 -35.44 -2.55 24.48
C ASP A 52 -34.86 -1.90 23.22
N LEU A 53 -34.18 -0.76 23.37
CA LEU A 53 -33.48 -0.10 22.28
C LEU A 53 -32.32 -0.95 21.75
N ALA A 54 -31.55 -1.59 22.63
CA ALA A 54 -30.45 -2.46 22.24
C ALA A 54 -30.98 -3.66 21.45
N ASN A 55 -32.02 -4.34 21.94
CA ASN A 55 -32.65 -5.46 21.23
C ASN A 55 -33.18 -5.05 19.84
N LEU A 56 -33.71 -3.83 19.71
CA LEU A 56 -34.14 -3.31 18.42
C LEU A 56 -32.96 -3.07 17.47
N LEU A 57 -31.88 -2.44 17.94
CA LEU A 57 -30.80 -1.92 17.11
C LEU A 57 -29.53 -2.80 17.02
N GLU A 58 -29.42 -3.87 17.81
CA GLU A 58 -28.20 -4.70 17.94
C GLU A 58 -27.65 -5.18 16.59
N HIS A 59 -28.56 -5.53 15.68
CA HIS A 59 -28.24 -6.05 14.34
C HIS A 59 -28.51 -5.03 13.23
N SER A 60 -28.77 -3.78 13.60
CA SER A 60 -29.12 -2.75 12.62
C SER A 60 -27.90 -2.32 11.84
N ARG A 61 -27.93 -2.55 10.52
CA ARG A 61 -26.82 -2.17 9.63
C ARG A 61 -26.54 -0.67 9.68
N SER A 62 -27.59 0.14 9.69
CA SER A 62 -27.52 1.60 9.70
C SER A 62 -26.95 2.13 11.02
N ALA A 63 -27.47 1.64 12.16
CA ALA A 63 -26.99 2.05 13.49
C ALA A 63 -25.57 1.55 13.77
N CYS A 64 -25.27 0.28 13.48
CA CYS A 64 -23.92 -0.28 13.62
C CYS A 64 -22.91 0.45 12.73
N ALA A 65 -23.25 0.72 11.47
CA ALA A 65 -22.35 1.45 10.57
C ALA A 65 -22.10 2.89 11.06
N HIS A 66 -23.12 3.56 11.60
CA HIS A 66 -22.96 4.88 12.19
C HIS A 66 -22.07 4.85 13.44
N TYR A 67 -22.32 3.91 14.36
CA TYR A 67 -21.49 3.72 15.55
C TYR A 67 -20.03 3.41 15.21
N LEU A 68 -19.80 2.48 14.26
CA LEU A 68 -18.47 2.14 13.80
C LEU A 68 -17.75 3.35 13.21
N ARG A 69 -18.43 4.18 12.39
CA ARG A 69 -17.80 5.37 11.78
C ARG A 69 -17.53 6.49 12.78
N GLN A 70 -18.51 6.81 13.63
CA GLN A 70 -18.47 7.99 14.49
C GLN A 70 -17.78 7.77 15.83
N MET A 71 -17.76 6.54 16.33
CA MET A 71 -17.16 6.22 17.62
C MET A 71 -15.93 5.33 17.44
N VAL A 72 -16.07 4.16 16.82
CA VAL A 72 -14.97 3.18 16.74
C VAL A 72 -13.86 3.68 15.85
N PHE A 73 -14.09 3.90 14.55
CA PHE A 73 -13.08 4.39 13.63
C PHE A 73 -12.56 5.78 14.02
N ALA A 74 -13.43 6.67 14.51
CA ALA A 74 -13.03 7.97 15.08
C ALA A 74 -11.96 7.82 16.18
N SER A 75 -12.15 6.86 17.08
CA SER A 75 -11.24 6.64 18.21
C SER A 75 -10.03 5.77 17.87
N THR A 76 -10.17 4.79 16.98
CA THR A 76 -9.13 3.78 16.70
C THR A 76 -8.35 4.03 15.41
N CYS A 77 -9.00 4.58 14.38
CA CYS A 77 -8.40 4.79 13.06
C CYS A 77 -8.00 6.24 12.79
N TYR A 78 -8.63 7.21 13.48
CA TYR A 78 -8.46 8.64 13.20
C TYR A 78 -7.66 9.41 14.28
N LEU A 79 -7.16 8.75 15.34
CA LEU A 79 -6.29 9.41 16.34
C LEU A 79 -5.16 8.49 16.83
N LYS A 80 -3.95 8.80 16.36
CA LYS A 80 -2.77 9.07 17.21
C LYS A 80 -1.63 9.56 16.31
N ASP A 81 -1.66 10.87 16.03
CA ASP A 81 -0.50 11.72 16.27
C ASP A 81 -0.90 13.19 16.16
N SER A 82 -0.51 13.92 17.19
CA SER A 82 -0.54 15.37 17.34
C SER A 82 -1.83 16.02 17.85
N TRP A 83 -1.58 16.75 18.92
CA TRP A 83 -2.42 17.63 19.69
C TRP A 83 -2.87 18.82 18.82
N THR A 84 -4.07 18.76 18.27
CA THR A 84 -5.00 19.89 17.97
C THR A 84 -6.12 19.36 17.09
N VAL A 85 -7.32 19.20 17.63
CA VAL A 85 -8.52 19.10 16.81
C VAL A 85 -9.54 20.08 17.34
N ASP A 86 -9.36 21.34 16.94
CA ASP A 86 -10.50 22.24 16.83
C ASP A 86 -11.22 21.95 15.51
N ARG A 87 -12.45 21.46 15.69
CA ARG A 87 -13.61 21.31 14.79
C ARG A 87 -13.50 22.00 13.42
N LEU A 88 -13.76 21.29 12.31
CA LEU A 88 -14.56 21.79 11.16
C LEU A 88 -14.84 20.70 10.08
N PRO A 89 -15.88 20.87 9.24
CA PRO A 89 -16.27 19.99 8.13
C PRO A 89 -15.26 20.06 6.97
N GLY A 90 -15.11 18.95 6.23
CA GLY A 90 -14.09 18.79 5.19
C GLY A 90 -12.88 17.99 5.65
N THR A 91 -13.10 17.05 6.58
CA THR A 91 -12.11 16.14 7.19
C THR A 91 -11.15 15.56 6.16
N ARG A 92 -9.96 16.17 6.06
CA ARG A 92 -8.77 15.50 5.53
C ARG A 92 -8.32 14.49 6.59
N SER A 93 -8.99 13.35 6.59
CA SER A 93 -8.49 12.16 7.24
C SER A 93 -7.11 11.86 6.65
N ARG A 94 -6.05 11.99 7.44
CA ARG A 94 -4.79 11.33 7.10
C ARG A 94 -5.09 9.84 7.20
N MET A 95 -5.41 9.23 6.06
CA MET A 95 -5.61 7.79 5.92
C MET A 95 -4.39 7.12 6.53
N MET A 96 -4.51 6.64 7.77
CA MET A 96 -3.51 5.78 8.35
C MET A 96 -3.52 4.56 7.45
N ARG A 97 -2.47 4.37 6.65
CA ARG A 97 -2.31 3.12 5.89
C ARG A 97 -2.21 2.05 6.96
N LEU A 98 -3.28 1.27 7.12
CA LEU A 98 -3.21 0.00 7.84
C LEU A 98 -2.24 -0.86 7.03
N SER A 99 -0.97 -0.83 7.40
CA SER A 99 0.01 -1.79 6.91
C SER A 99 -0.13 -3.03 7.78
N SER A 100 -0.57 -4.11 7.16
CA SER A 100 -0.60 -5.43 7.78
C SER A 100 0.25 -6.35 6.92
N SER A 101 0.96 -7.28 7.54
CA SER A 101 1.73 -8.26 6.79
C SER A 101 0.76 -9.13 5.98
N SER A 102 1.17 -9.60 4.80
CA SER A 102 0.41 -10.63 4.08
C SER A 102 0.18 -11.88 4.95
N MET A 103 1.04 -12.12 5.94
CA MET A 103 0.86 -13.17 6.94
C MET A 103 -0.35 -12.93 7.87
N ASP A 104 -0.57 -11.69 8.28
CA ASP A 104 -1.67 -11.33 9.18
C ASP A 104 -3.01 -11.33 8.42
N LEU A 105 -3.01 -10.78 7.19
CA LEU A 105 -4.14 -10.83 6.25
C LEU A 105 -4.55 -12.27 5.92
N GLY A 106 -3.57 -13.18 5.83
CA GLY A 106 -3.79 -14.60 5.61
C GLY A 106 -4.14 -15.40 6.85
N GLY A 107 -4.22 -14.79 8.04
CA GLY A 107 -4.60 -15.44 9.29
C GLY A 107 -6.11 -15.71 9.42
N ASP A 108 -6.51 -16.46 10.45
CA ASP A 108 -7.92 -16.80 10.75
C ASP A 108 -8.75 -15.65 11.29
N ALA A 109 -8.12 -14.54 11.66
CA ALA A 109 -8.79 -13.42 12.32
C ALA A 109 -9.66 -12.57 11.38
N LEU A 110 -9.34 -12.49 10.08
CA LEU A 110 -9.94 -11.50 9.17
C LEU A 110 -10.89 -12.11 8.12
N PHE A 111 -10.54 -13.27 7.55
CA PHE A 111 -11.30 -13.86 6.45
C PHE A 111 -11.47 -15.37 6.63
N ALA A 112 -12.71 -15.84 6.46
CA ALA A 112 -13.04 -17.27 6.54
C ALA A 112 -12.57 -18.07 5.32
N VAL A 113 -12.56 -17.45 4.13
CA VAL A 113 -12.09 -18.06 2.88
C VAL A 113 -10.90 -17.25 2.37
N ARG A 114 -9.82 -17.94 2.03
CA ARG A 114 -8.57 -17.32 1.57
C ARG A 114 -8.04 -18.05 0.36
N VAL A 115 -7.56 -17.27 -0.61
CA VAL A 115 -6.84 -17.76 -1.77
C VAL A 115 -5.54 -16.97 -1.82
N GLY A 116 -4.41 -17.67 -1.82
CA GLY A 116 -3.08 -17.06 -1.81
C GLY A 116 -2.32 -17.40 -3.08
N PHE A 117 -1.79 -16.38 -3.75
CA PHE A 117 -0.81 -16.53 -4.82
C PHE A 117 0.43 -15.74 -4.41
N THR A 118 1.61 -16.37 -4.43
CA THR A 118 2.88 -15.66 -4.18
C THR A 118 3.61 -15.46 -5.51
N GLY A 119 4.03 -14.23 -5.78
CA GLY A 119 4.93 -13.90 -6.87
C GLY A 119 6.41 -13.95 -6.47
N THR A 120 6.71 -14.27 -5.21
CA THR A 120 8.08 -14.48 -4.75
C THR A 120 8.28 -15.97 -4.46
N PRO A 121 9.43 -16.57 -4.83
CA PRO A 121 9.69 -18.00 -4.67
C PRO A 121 9.86 -18.43 -3.20
N ASN A 122 9.68 -17.51 -2.24
CA ASN A 122 9.81 -17.80 -0.82
C ASN A 122 8.64 -18.68 -0.34
N GLU A 123 8.95 -19.76 0.37
CA GLU A 123 7.97 -20.69 0.98
C GLU A 123 7.25 -20.12 2.21
N VAL A 124 7.12 -18.79 2.31
CA VAL A 124 6.51 -18.15 3.48
C VAL A 124 5.01 -18.04 3.27
N LEU A 125 4.27 -19.05 3.73
CA LEU A 125 2.82 -19.04 3.77
C LEU A 125 2.32 -18.81 5.21
N PRO A 126 1.19 -18.08 5.41
CA PRO A 126 0.55 -17.97 6.72
C PRO A 126 0.16 -19.36 7.25
N ARG A 127 0.31 -19.62 8.56
CA ARG A 127 0.02 -20.95 9.16
C ARG A 127 -1.38 -21.49 8.85
N ALA A 128 -2.34 -20.59 8.65
CA ALA A 128 -3.72 -20.93 8.31
C ALA A 128 -3.89 -21.59 6.92
N PHE A 129 -2.86 -21.54 6.06
CA PHE A 129 -2.83 -22.27 4.78
C PHE A 129 -2.28 -23.70 4.91
N GLY A 130 -1.89 -24.12 6.12
CA GLY A 130 -1.34 -25.45 6.35
C GLY A 130 -2.37 -26.54 6.10
N ASP A 131 -1.91 -27.69 5.59
CA ASP A 131 -2.76 -28.87 5.54
C ASP A 131 -3.08 -29.40 6.96
N LYS A 132 -3.94 -30.42 7.05
CA LYS A 132 -4.34 -31.07 8.32
C LYS A 132 -3.17 -31.64 9.15
N TYR A 133 -1.96 -31.65 8.63
CA TYR A 133 -0.73 -32.06 9.30
C TYR A 133 0.20 -30.89 9.62
N GLY A 134 -0.27 -29.65 9.45
CA GLY A 134 0.48 -28.43 9.68
C GLY A 134 1.58 -28.17 8.64
N LYS A 135 1.58 -28.87 7.50
CA LYS A 135 2.53 -28.61 6.43
C LYS A 135 1.99 -27.48 5.55
N ASN A 136 2.64 -26.33 5.64
CA ASN A 136 2.52 -25.25 4.67
C ASN A 136 3.44 -25.57 3.49
N ARG A 137 2.88 -25.98 2.36
CA ARG A 137 3.67 -26.17 1.13
C ARG A 137 3.06 -25.32 0.03
N CYS A 138 3.86 -24.39 -0.49
CA CYS A 138 3.54 -23.71 -1.72
C CYS A 138 3.51 -24.76 -2.84
N ALA A 139 2.39 -24.85 -3.56
CA ALA A 139 2.30 -25.68 -4.73
C ALA A 139 2.82 -24.85 -5.92
N TYR A 140 4.01 -25.19 -6.40
CA TYR A 140 4.58 -24.60 -7.60
C TYR A 140 3.96 -25.23 -8.84
N GLU A 141 3.67 -24.43 -9.86
CA GLU A 141 3.18 -24.96 -11.12
C GLU A 141 4.31 -25.74 -11.81
N PRO A 142 4.06 -27.00 -12.25
CA PRO A 142 5.09 -27.79 -12.91
C PRO A 142 5.61 -27.08 -14.17
N GLY A 143 6.89 -26.72 -14.17
CA GLY A 143 7.56 -26.10 -15.32
C GLY A 143 7.87 -24.61 -15.17
N ASP A 144 7.42 -23.94 -14.10
CA ASP A 144 7.71 -22.52 -13.87
C ASP A 144 9.21 -22.21 -13.91
N ASP A 145 10.01 -22.97 -13.16
CA ASP A 145 11.48 -22.80 -13.14
C ASP A 145 12.10 -23.03 -14.52
N ALA A 146 11.61 -24.03 -15.26
CA ALA A 146 12.08 -24.32 -16.60
C ALA A 146 11.72 -23.19 -17.58
N GLN A 147 10.56 -22.55 -17.41
CA GLN A 147 10.15 -21.40 -18.20
C GLN A 147 11.00 -20.16 -17.89
N ILE A 148 11.32 -19.92 -16.62
CA ILE A 148 12.23 -18.85 -16.20
C ILE A 148 13.61 -19.06 -16.84
N ILE A 149 14.19 -20.25 -16.68
CA ILE A 149 15.50 -20.60 -17.26
C ILE A 149 15.43 -20.47 -18.79
N SER A 150 14.45 -21.09 -19.43
CA SER A 150 14.27 -21.03 -20.89
C SER A 150 14.20 -19.59 -21.40
N THR A 151 13.55 -18.68 -20.67
CA THR A 151 13.45 -17.27 -21.03
C THR A 151 14.79 -16.56 -20.85
N LEU A 152 15.45 -16.76 -19.71
CA LEU A 152 16.74 -16.13 -19.38
C LEU A 152 17.92 -16.66 -20.21
N THR A 153 17.80 -17.86 -20.78
CA THR A 153 18.79 -18.43 -21.70
C THR A 153 18.46 -18.21 -23.17
N SER A 154 17.27 -17.68 -23.49
CA SER A 154 16.85 -17.47 -24.88
C SER A 154 17.54 -16.24 -25.47
N SER A 155 18.26 -16.42 -26.58
CA SER A 155 18.85 -15.32 -27.36
C SER A 155 17.83 -14.35 -27.95
N LYS A 156 16.52 -14.71 -27.93
CA LYS A 156 15.42 -13.82 -28.30
C LYS A 156 15.17 -12.72 -27.28
N HIS A 157 15.45 -12.99 -26.00
CA HIS A 157 15.16 -12.10 -24.88
C HIS A 157 16.41 -11.57 -24.20
N VAL A 158 17.50 -12.34 -24.21
CA VAL A 158 18.74 -12.02 -23.53
C VAL A 158 19.89 -11.96 -24.54
N SER A 159 20.65 -10.88 -24.50
CA SER A 159 21.88 -10.71 -25.25
C SER A 159 23.05 -10.48 -24.31
N VAL A 160 24.21 -11.05 -24.63
CA VAL A 160 25.44 -10.84 -23.88
C VAL A 160 26.37 -9.94 -24.70
N GLU A 161 26.91 -8.91 -24.07
CA GLU A 161 27.92 -8.04 -24.69
C GLU A 161 29.17 -8.01 -23.81
N ALA A 162 30.31 -8.34 -24.42
CA ALA A 162 31.59 -8.29 -23.74
C ALA A 162 32.15 -6.86 -23.77
N ILE A 163 32.43 -6.31 -22.59
CA ILE A 163 33.06 -5.00 -22.44
C ILE A 163 34.57 -5.16 -22.71
N THR A 164 35.05 -4.62 -23.83
CA THR A 164 36.45 -4.69 -24.25
C THR A 164 37.15 -3.34 -24.13
N ALA A 165 38.48 -3.34 -24.16
CA ALA A 165 39.36 -2.18 -23.91
C ALA A 165 39.09 -0.94 -24.76
N GLY A 166 38.34 -1.09 -25.87
CA GLY A 166 37.90 0.01 -26.74
C GLY A 166 36.63 0.73 -26.28
N HIS A 167 36.12 0.46 -25.07
CA HIS A 167 35.04 1.26 -24.48
C HIS A 167 35.66 2.53 -23.91
N GLU A 168 36.05 3.43 -24.82
CA GLU A 168 36.82 4.66 -24.58
C GLU A 168 36.13 5.59 -23.57
N ALA A 169 36.45 5.40 -22.29
CA ALA A 169 36.55 6.44 -21.27
C ALA A 169 36.89 5.80 -19.92
N ALA A 170 38.14 5.40 -19.70
CA ALA A 170 38.73 5.52 -18.38
C ALA A 170 40.24 5.49 -18.42
N ALA A 171 40.80 6.51 -17.78
CA ALA A 171 42.19 6.64 -17.43
C ALA A 171 42.74 5.32 -16.86
N SER A 172 43.94 4.98 -17.33
CA SER A 172 44.81 4.02 -16.69
C SER A 172 45.05 4.46 -15.24
N ASP A 173 44.37 3.82 -14.29
CA ASP A 173 44.69 3.85 -12.86
C ASP A 173 45.95 3.01 -12.53
N GLY A 174 46.72 2.64 -13.54
CA GLY A 174 47.91 1.79 -13.43
C GLY A 174 47.60 0.32 -13.18
N SER A 175 46.33 -0.10 -13.07
CA SER A 175 45.95 -1.47 -12.71
C SER A 175 45.86 -2.44 -13.90
N GLY A 176 45.96 -1.95 -15.14
CA GLY A 176 45.77 -2.77 -16.34
C GLY A 176 44.32 -3.24 -16.56
N ALA A 177 43.37 -2.74 -15.77
CA ALA A 177 41.96 -3.07 -15.92
C ALA A 177 41.39 -2.51 -17.24
N VAL A 178 40.73 -3.40 -17.97
CA VAL A 178 40.13 -3.16 -19.29
C VAL A 178 38.87 -2.28 -19.21
N TRP A 179 38.31 -2.11 -18.01
CA TRP A 179 37.10 -1.34 -17.75
C TRP A 179 37.16 -0.68 -16.36
N THR A 180 36.41 0.40 -16.18
CA THR A 180 36.07 0.99 -14.88
C THR A 180 34.57 1.18 -14.75
N VAL A 181 34.06 1.35 -13.53
CA VAL A 181 32.64 1.66 -13.27
C VAL A 181 32.18 2.87 -14.10
N GLY A 182 32.98 3.94 -14.15
CA GLY A 182 32.67 5.12 -14.94
C GLY A 182 32.56 4.83 -16.43
N SER A 183 33.44 3.99 -16.98
CA SER A 183 33.39 3.57 -18.39
C SER A 183 32.11 2.77 -18.71
N ILE A 184 31.69 1.89 -17.79
CA ILE A 184 30.45 1.09 -17.93
C ILE A 184 29.23 2.02 -17.92
N LEU A 185 29.16 2.94 -16.95
CA LEU A 185 28.03 3.87 -16.87
C LEU A 185 27.97 4.81 -18.08
N SER A 186 29.12 5.22 -18.62
CA SER A 186 29.17 6.01 -19.86
C SER A 186 28.69 5.20 -21.06
N TYR A 187 29.12 3.93 -21.14
CA TYR A 187 28.69 3.00 -22.18
C TYR A 187 27.17 2.79 -22.17
N VAL A 188 26.59 2.57 -20.99
CA VAL A 188 25.15 2.38 -20.81
C VAL A 188 24.38 3.66 -21.14
N ALA A 189 24.77 4.79 -20.54
CA ALA A 189 24.09 6.07 -20.74
C ALA A 189 24.08 6.50 -22.20
N GLY A 190 25.20 6.35 -22.92
CA GLY A 190 25.31 6.76 -24.33
C GLY A 190 24.60 5.85 -25.34
N ARG A 191 24.07 4.70 -24.92
CA ARG A 191 23.36 3.74 -25.79
C ARG A 191 21.94 3.42 -25.34
N ALA A 192 21.53 3.87 -24.16
CA ALA A 192 20.26 3.49 -23.56
C ALA A 192 19.08 3.75 -24.51
N LYS A 193 19.02 4.91 -25.15
CA LYS A 193 17.94 5.25 -26.09
C LYS A 193 17.93 4.39 -27.34
N SER A 194 19.07 4.23 -27.99
CA SER A 194 19.17 3.51 -29.27
C SER A 194 18.98 2.01 -29.10
N ARG A 195 19.36 1.46 -27.94
CA ARG A 195 19.17 0.05 -27.58
C ARG A 195 17.84 -0.24 -26.88
N GLY A 196 17.11 0.79 -26.44
CA GLY A 196 15.87 0.63 -25.67
C GLY A 196 16.10 0.08 -24.25
N TRP A 197 17.20 0.48 -23.60
CA TRP A 197 17.48 0.11 -22.21
C TRP A 197 16.82 1.12 -21.27
N PHE A 198 15.89 0.63 -20.45
CA PHE A 198 15.11 1.46 -19.51
C PHE A 198 15.26 1.05 -18.05
N ALA A 199 16.04 0.01 -17.78
CA ALA A 199 16.35 -0.47 -16.45
C ALA A 199 17.82 -0.89 -16.38
N LEU A 200 18.49 -0.52 -15.29
CA LEU A 200 19.82 -0.97 -14.95
C LEU A 200 19.74 -1.65 -13.58
N ILE A 201 20.21 -2.89 -13.49
CA ILE A 201 20.17 -3.69 -12.27
C ILE A 201 21.60 -4.12 -11.94
N ASP A 202 22.15 -3.57 -10.87
CA ASP A 202 23.40 -4.01 -10.23
C ASP A 202 23.04 -4.54 -8.84
N ALA A 203 22.75 -5.84 -8.77
CA ALA A 203 22.26 -6.47 -7.55
C ALA A 203 23.35 -6.41 -6.46
N GLY A 204 23.11 -5.66 -5.39
CA GLY A 204 24.03 -5.51 -4.26
C GLY A 204 25.17 -4.51 -4.48
N ALA A 205 25.10 -3.68 -5.53
CA ALA A 205 26.17 -2.74 -5.92
C ALA A 205 27.53 -3.44 -6.15
N LEU A 206 27.51 -4.71 -6.55
CA LEU A 206 28.70 -5.55 -6.68
C LEU A 206 29.60 -5.11 -7.84
N VAL A 207 29.02 -4.50 -8.87
CA VAL A 207 29.76 -4.03 -10.04
C VAL A 207 30.16 -2.56 -9.89
N THR A 208 29.24 -1.71 -9.43
CA THR A 208 29.47 -0.26 -9.39
C THR A 208 30.09 0.23 -8.09
N GLY A 209 29.80 -0.41 -6.96
CA GLY A 209 30.14 0.11 -5.63
C GLY A 209 29.46 1.46 -5.29
N PHE A 210 28.51 1.90 -6.11
CA PHE A 210 27.81 3.16 -5.95
C PHE A 210 26.44 2.94 -5.33
N THR A 211 25.97 3.93 -4.57
CA THR A 211 24.58 3.97 -4.15
C THR A 211 23.66 4.22 -5.35
N ASN A 212 22.41 3.81 -5.24
CA ASN A 212 21.41 4.01 -6.30
C ASN A 212 21.28 5.48 -6.74
N VAL A 213 21.39 6.44 -5.82
CA VAL A 213 21.37 7.87 -6.13
C VAL A 213 22.63 8.30 -6.89
N GLN A 214 23.81 7.79 -6.53
CA GLN A 214 25.05 8.06 -7.23
C GLN A 214 25.01 7.51 -8.65
N VAL A 215 24.49 6.30 -8.85
CA VAL A 215 24.29 5.73 -10.20
C VAL A 215 23.34 6.60 -11.02
N ALA A 216 22.21 7.04 -10.44
CA ALA A 216 21.28 7.93 -11.11
C ALA A 216 21.94 9.25 -11.57
N GLN A 217 22.73 9.87 -10.69
CA GLN A 217 23.49 11.10 -11.02
C GLN A 217 24.47 10.84 -12.17
N GLN A 218 25.27 9.79 -12.06
CA GLN A 218 26.27 9.44 -13.06
C GLN A 218 25.64 9.15 -14.42
N LEU A 219 24.51 8.44 -14.49
CA LEU A 219 23.83 8.16 -15.75
C LEU A 219 23.28 9.43 -16.42
N MET A 220 22.73 10.36 -15.63
CA MET A 220 22.27 11.66 -16.15
C MET A 220 23.42 12.49 -16.71
N GLU A 221 24.50 12.65 -15.94
CA GLU A 221 25.69 13.41 -16.34
C GLU A 221 26.38 12.83 -17.60
N ARG A 222 26.35 11.50 -17.75
CA ARG A 222 27.12 10.79 -18.79
C ARG A 222 26.38 10.61 -20.12
N GLY A 223 25.09 10.94 -20.22
CA GLY A 223 24.42 10.93 -21.52
C GLY A 223 22.90 10.91 -21.51
N LEU A 224 22.25 10.41 -20.46
CA LEU A 224 20.80 10.23 -20.49
C LEU A 224 20.04 11.55 -20.68
N GLU A 225 20.49 12.64 -20.06
CA GLU A 225 19.88 13.96 -20.24
C GLU A 225 19.97 14.42 -21.71
N ARG A 226 21.13 14.26 -22.33
CA ARG A 226 21.37 14.64 -23.74
C ARG A 226 20.52 13.83 -24.71
N ASP A 227 20.24 12.58 -24.35
CA ASP A 227 19.37 11.69 -25.10
C ASP A 227 17.87 11.97 -24.88
N GLY A 228 17.52 12.91 -24.00
CA GLY A 228 16.15 13.37 -23.74
C GLY A 228 15.40 12.56 -22.68
N PHE A 229 16.10 11.79 -21.85
CA PHE A 229 15.49 11.22 -20.65
C PHE A 229 15.18 12.33 -19.65
N LYS A 230 13.97 12.30 -19.06
CA LYS A 230 13.50 13.34 -18.13
C LYS A 230 13.98 13.12 -16.69
N GLY A 231 14.40 11.90 -16.37
CA GLY A 231 14.90 11.54 -15.06
C GLY A 231 15.12 10.05 -14.90
N VAL A 232 15.78 9.68 -13.81
CA VAL A 232 16.09 8.30 -13.42
C VAL A 232 15.35 7.97 -12.14
N VAL A 233 14.57 6.89 -12.14
CA VAL A 233 13.90 6.36 -10.96
C VAL A 233 14.85 5.41 -10.23
N TYR A 234 14.94 5.54 -8.92
CA TYR A 234 15.81 4.73 -8.08
C TYR A 234 15.19 4.47 -6.70
N LEU A 235 15.71 3.49 -5.97
CA LEU A 235 15.34 3.23 -4.57
C LEU A 235 16.38 3.86 -3.64
N ASP A 236 15.95 4.68 -2.69
CA ASP A 236 16.85 5.24 -1.68
C ASP A 236 17.19 4.23 -0.57
N GLU A 237 18.02 4.64 0.39
CA GLU A 237 18.45 3.80 1.53
C GLU A 237 17.31 3.33 2.45
N LYS A 238 16.09 3.86 2.26
CA LYS A 238 14.88 3.51 3.01
C LYS A 238 13.87 2.77 2.13
N ASP A 239 14.30 2.22 0.99
CA ASP A 239 13.48 1.56 -0.01
C ASP A 239 12.35 2.43 -0.60
N ARG A 240 12.52 3.75 -0.57
CA ARG A 240 11.54 4.68 -1.16
C ARG A 240 11.87 4.89 -2.63
N LYS A 241 10.85 4.83 -3.47
CA LYS A 241 10.94 5.21 -4.88
C LYS A 241 11.17 6.70 -4.99
N CYS A 242 12.32 7.08 -5.52
CA CYS A 242 12.73 8.45 -5.75
C CYS A 242 12.96 8.66 -7.25
N VAL A 243 12.83 9.90 -7.71
CA VAL A 243 13.27 10.30 -9.05
C VAL A 243 14.35 11.38 -8.95
N LEU A 244 15.38 11.23 -9.77
CA LEU A 244 16.32 12.29 -10.10
C LEU A 244 15.91 12.89 -11.44
N MET A 245 15.43 14.12 -11.43
CA MET A 245 15.03 14.83 -12.65
C MET A 245 16.25 15.40 -13.39
N ALA A 246 16.14 15.55 -14.71
CA ALA A 246 17.17 16.17 -15.55
C ALA A 246 17.51 17.61 -15.13
N ASP A 247 16.53 18.35 -14.62
CA ASP A 247 16.72 19.72 -14.12
C ASP A 247 17.45 19.81 -12.77
N GLY A 248 18.05 18.70 -12.31
CA GLY A 248 18.82 18.64 -11.06
C GLY A 248 17.97 18.48 -9.80
N ARG A 249 16.63 18.41 -9.90
CA ARG A 249 15.77 18.12 -8.74
C ARG A 249 15.92 16.65 -8.33
N ALA A 250 16.73 16.41 -7.30
CA ALA A 250 16.94 15.09 -6.72
C ALA A 250 15.96 14.79 -5.57
N GLY A 251 15.50 13.54 -5.48
CA GLY A 251 14.89 13.01 -4.26
C GLY A 251 13.41 13.33 -4.07
N VAL A 252 12.68 13.61 -5.15
CA VAL A 252 11.21 13.69 -5.09
C VAL A 252 10.67 12.26 -4.94
N PRO A 253 9.99 11.92 -3.83
CA PRO A 253 9.35 10.62 -3.69
C PRO A 253 8.28 10.46 -4.77
N VAL A 254 8.28 9.32 -5.45
CA VAL A 254 7.25 8.97 -6.43
C VAL A 254 6.14 8.24 -5.69
N ALA A 255 4.93 8.81 -5.73
CA ALA A 255 3.75 8.28 -5.05
C ALA A 255 3.27 6.94 -5.62
#